data_AF-A0A7C9K2H7-F1
#
_entry.id   AF-A0A7C9K2H7-F1
#
_cell.length_a   1.000
_cell.length_b   1.000
_cell.length_c   1.000
_cell.angle_alpha   90.00
_cell.angle_beta   90.00
_cell.angle_gamma   90.00
#
_symmetry.space_group_name_H-M   'P 1'
#
loop_
_entity.id
_entity.type
_entity.pdbx_description
1 polymer ?
#
loop_
_entity_poly.entity_id
_entity_poly.type
_entity_poly.pdbx_seq_one_letter_code
_entity_poly.pdbx_strand_id
1 'polypeptide(L)'
;CDIEWKPQTSGVTNDNRAWVLAVPYITNRAIQKRLDDVFGVMGWENNYREVASKKGGFLCGIKINHDDKEVTKWDGAECTDIEPLKGGISNSMKRAAVQLGIGRYLYDLPEFWAPKAEVCQGRNHPLGNVLTNKKLGKNIAWQTPELPNWALPKADATPYEDAIINATDAAGLRRVYSEATRFAAINQDKKLHDEFKGLMLQRAEEIKQAAAQTVEEDTNKAKAWANKQAGAYSLIPNEASIRQANKAHLDALRTMCEGTYVNQEVIATHLNKHMQQAIDALAAKNQHQEA
;
A
#
# COMPACT_ATOMS: atom_id res chain seq x y z
N CYS A 1 17.91 -1.84 -8.67
CA CYS A 1 17.11 -1.97 -9.90
C CYS A 1 17.45 -3.33 -10.52
N ASP A 2 16.46 -4.13 -10.88
CA ASP A 2 16.65 -5.47 -11.46
C ASP A 2 17.04 -5.46 -12.95
N ILE A 3 17.05 -4.27 -13.55
CA ILE A 3 17.26 -4.03 -14.97
C ILE A 3 18.70 -3.53 -15.16
N GLU A 4 19.41 -4.18 -16.06
CA GLU A 4 20.76 -3.81 -16.50
C GLU A 4 20.74 -3.38 -17.96
N TRP A 5 21.82 -2.73 -18.41
CA TRP A 5 21.94 -2.22 -19.78
C TRP A 5 23.12 -2.88 -20.48
N LYS A 6 22.91 -3.33 -21.72
CA LYS A 6 23.98 -3.85 -22.57
C LYS A 6 24.05 -3.08 -23.89
N PRO A 7 25.25 -2.85 -24.44
CA PRO A 7 25.37 -2.29 -25.77
C PRO A 7 24.87 -3.28 -26.82
N GLN A 8 24.04 -2.83 -27.73
CA GLN A 8 23.60 -3.58 -28.90
C GLN A 8 24.49 -3.28 -30.12
N THR A 9 24.72 -1.99 -30.38
CA THR A 9 25.63 -1.53 -31.43
C THR A 9 26.31 -0.24 -31.00
N SER A 10 27.49 0.03 -31.55
CA SER A 10 28.28 1.22 -31.26
C SER A 10 29.11 1.63 -32.47
N GLY A 11 29.52 2.89 -32.49
CA GLY A 11 30.35 3.41 -33.56
C GLY A 11 30.99 4.74 -33.21
N VAL A 12 31.77 5.22 -34.16
CA VAL A 12 32.39 6.55 -34.13
C VAL A 12 32.12 7.18 -35.50
N THR A 13 31.58 8.38 -35.51
CA THR A 13 31.32 9.16 -36.73
C THR A 13 32.61 9.77 -37.29
N ASN A 14 32.56 10.29 -38.51
CA ASN A 14 33.73 10.88 -39.19
C ASN A 14 34.31 12.09 -38.45
N ASP A 15 33.48 12.82 -37.69
CA ASP A 15 33.88 13.92 -36.81
C ASP A 15 34.30 13.44 -35.40
N ASN A 16 34.62 12.15 -35.26
CA ASN A 16 35.13 11.51 -34.06
C ASN A 16 34.18 11.53 -32.84
N ARG A 17 32.86 11.68 -33.05
CA ARG A 17 31.86 11.51 -32.00
C ARG A 17 31.49 10.03 -31.86
N ALA A 18 31.60 9.50 -30.65
CA ALA A 18 31.18 8.13 -30.37
C ALA A 18 29.68 8.08 -30.08
N TRP A 19 29.07 6.94 -30.39
CA TRP A 19 27.67 6.65 -30.06
C TRP A 19 27.53 5.19 -29.65
N VAL A 20 26.54 4.92 -28.80
CA VAL A 20 26.17 3.58 -28.36
C VAL A 20 24.66 3.48 -28.34
N LEU A 21 24.12 2.49 -29.05
CA LEU A 21 22.74 2.02 -28.86
C LEU A 21 22.78 0.93 -27.79
N ALA A 22 22.04 1.14 -26.71
CA ALA A 22 21.96 0.22 -25.58
C ALA A 22 20.54 -0.32 -25.43
N VAL A 23 20.45 -1.57 -24.97
CA VAL A 23 19.17 -2.24 -24.70
C VAL A 23 19.13 -2.70 -23.25
N PRO A 24 17.98 -2.52 -22.58
CA PRO A 24 17.79 -3.03 -21.23
C PRO A 24 17.59 -4.55 -21.25
N TYR A 25 17.99 -5.22 -20.18
CA TYR A 25 17.75 -6.64 -19.97
C TYR A 25 17.67 -6.96 -18.48
N ILE A 26 17.03 -8.08 -18.13
CA ILE A 26 17.05 -8.60 -16.75
C ILE A 26 18.10 -9.70 -16.60
N THR A 27 18.68 -9.80 -15.42
CA THR A 27 19.59 -10.90 -15.08
C THR A 27 18.84 -12.15 -14.64
N ASN A 28 19.48 -13.32 -14.74
CA ASN A 28 18.89 -14.55 -14.20
C ASN A 28 18.66 -14.47 -12.70
N ARG A 29 19.53 -13.77 -11.97
CA ARG A 29 19.38 -13.53 -10.52
C ARG A 29 18.09 -12.75 -10.22
N ALA A 30 17.77 -11.74 -11.01
CA ALA A 30 16.52 -11.00 -10.89
C ALA A 30 15.29 -11.88 -11.19
N ILE A 31 15.38 -12.78 -12.18
CA ILE A 31 14.32 -13.76 -12.46
C ILE A 31 14.14 -14.71 -11.28
N GLN A 32 15.23 -15.30 -10.78
CA GLN A 32 15.23 -16.21 -9.63
C GLN A 32 14.57 -15.56 -8.42
N LYS A 33 15.01 -14.35 -8.07
CA LYS A 33 14.42 -13.60 -6.95
C LYS A 33 12.92 -13.41 -7.13
N ARG A 34 12.44 -13.05 -8.32
CA ARG A 34 10.99 -12.87 -8.57
C ARG A 34 10.21 -14.18 -8.46
N LEU A 35 10.80 -15.29 -8.88
CA LEU A 35 10.18 -16.61 -8.73
C LEU A 35 10.16 -17.02 -7.25
N ASP A 36 11.23 -16.76 -6.50
CA ASP A 36 11.31 -16.99 -5.05
C ASP A 36 10.30 -16.13 -4.28
N ASP A 37 10.16 -14.86 -4.64
CA ASP A 37 9.23 -13.91 -3.99
C ASP A 37 7.76 -14.36 -4.15
N VAL A 38 7.41 -15.02 -5.27
CA VAL A 38 6.02 -15.39 -5.61
C VAL A 38 5.70 -16.85 -5.23
N PHE A 39 6.59 -17.79 -5.56
CA PHE A 39 6.35 -19.22 -5.42
C PHE A 39 7.14 -19.84 -4.25
N GLY A 40 8.06 -19.09 -3.65
CA GLY A 40 9.02 -19.63 -2.69
C GLY A 40 10.11 -20.46 -3.37
N VAL A 41 11.21 -20.69 -2.66
CA VAL A 41 12.40 -21.40 -3.18
C VAL A 41 12.09 -22.84 -3.62
N MET A 42 11.05 -23.47 -3.05
CA MET A 42 10.63 -24.84 -3.38
C MET A 42 9.49 -24.90 -4.41
N GLY A 43 8.90 -23.76 -4.79
CA GLY A 43 7.74 -23.70 -5.68
C GLY A 43 8.09 -23.65 -7.17
N TRP A 44 9.38 -23.62 -7.53
CA TRP A 44 9.80 -23.58 -8.93
C TRP A 44 11.14 -24.28 -9.15
N GLU A 45 11.39 -24.72 -10.40
CA GLU A 45 12.68 -25.28 -10.81
C GLU A 45 12.98 -25.00 -12.30
N ASN A 46 14.26 -25.09 -12.67
CA ASN A 46 14.69 -25.06 -14.07
C ASN A 46 14.99 -26.48 -14.56
N ASN A 47 14.48 -26.80 -15.74
CA ASN A 47 14.82 -27.99 -16.52
C ASN A 47 15.56 -27.58 -17.80
N TYR A 48 16.78 -28.08 -18.00
CA TYR A 48 17.55 -27.77 -19.21
C TYR A 48 17.66 -28.99 -20.13
N ARG A 49 17.54 -28.74 -21.43
CA ARG A 49 17.78 -29.74 -22.48
C ARG A 49 18.70 -29.15 -23.52
N GLU A 50 19.80 -29.84 -23.81
CA GLU A 50 20.66 -29.47 -24.93
C GLU A 50 19.95 -29.80 -26.25
N VAL A 51 20.12 -28.93 -27.24
CA VAL A 51 19.59 -29.11 -28.59
C VAL A 51 20.72 -29.05 -29.58
N ALA A 52 20.79 -30.06 -30.43
CA ALA A 52 21.69 -30.07 -31.57
C ALA A 52 21.28 -28.97 -32.56
N SER A 53 22.11 -27.94 -32.67
CA SER A 53 22.01 -26.89 -33.68
C SER A 53 23.40 -26.62 -34.26
N LYS A 54 23.51 -25.86 -35.36
CA LYS A 54 24.81 -25.50 -35.94
C LYS A 54 25.75 -24.80 -34.95
N LYS A 55 25.21 -24.10 -33.96
CA LYS A 55 25.97 -23.41 -32.90
C LYS A 55 25.86 -24.09 -31.53
N GLY A 56 25.11 -25.20 -31.43
CA GLY A 56 24.59 -25.70 -30.15
C GLY A 56 23.53 -24.77 -29.55
N GLY A 57 22.77 -25.28 -28.59
CA GLY A 57 21.77 -24.48 -27.90
C GLY A 57 21.13 -25.24 -26.74
N PHE A 58 20.37 -24.50 -25.94
CA PHE A 58 19.66 -25.03 -24.79
C PHE A 58 18.19 -24.63 -24.83
N LEU A 59 17.30 -25.56 -24.52
CA LEU A 59 15.95 -25.27 -24.06
C LEU A 59 15.97 -25.17 -22.54
N CYS A 60 15.29 -24.17 -22.01
CA CYS A 60 15.01 -24.04 -20.59
C CYS A 60 13.49 -24.15 -20.39
N GLY A 61 13.09 -25.07 -19.52
CA GLY A 61 11.75 -25.20 -18.98
C GLY A 61 11.72 -24.65 -17.56
N ILE A 62 11.00 -23.55 -17.32
CA ILE A 62 10.72 -23.09 -15.96
C ILE A 62 9.44 -23.79 -15.51
N LYS A 63 9.57 -24.67 -14.53
CA LYS A 63 8.46 -25.41 -13.95
C LYS A 63 8.01 -24.71 -12.67
N ILE A 64 6.71 -24.48 -12.53
CA ILE A 64 6.07 -23.87 -11.38
C ILE A 64 5.10 -24.87 -10.76
N ASN A 65 5.19 -25.05 -9.45
CA ASN A 65 4.30 -25.85 -8.63
C ASN A 65 3.53 -24.93 -7.70
N HIS A 66 2.21 -24.80 -7.90
CA HIS A 66 1.36 -23.94 -7.08
C HIS A 66 -0.06 -24.49 -7.03
N ASP A 67 -0.64 -24.62 -5.83
CA ASP A 67 -2.01 -25.10 -5.59
C ASP A 67 -2.38 -26.37 -6.38
N ASP A 68 -1.59 -27.43 -6.21
CA ASP A 68 -1.74 -28.74 -6.87
C ASP A 68 -1.70 -28.70 -8.42
N LYS A 69 -1.24 -27.58 -9.00
CA LYS A 69 -1.04 -27.42 -10.44
C LYS A 69 0.45 -27.30 -10.74
N GLU A 70 0.87 -28.06 -11.75
CA GLU A 70 2.19 -27.97 -12.34
C GLU A 70 2.08 -27.36 -13.74
N VAL A 71 2.87 -26.33 -14.00
CA VAL A 71 3.01 -25.76 -15.35
C VAL A 71 4.48 -25.58 -15.68
N THR A 72 4.87 -26.01 -16.88
CA THR A 72 6.22 -25.75 -17.40
C THR A 72 6.14 -24.85 -18.63
N LYS A 73 6.92 -23.76 -18.63
CA LYS A 73 7.08 -22.86 -19.78
C LYS A 73 8.46 -23.04 -20.40
N TRP A 74 8.50 -23.33 -21.69
CA TRP A 74 9.71 -23.73 -22.41
C TRP A 74 10.10 -22.71 -23.47
N ASP A 75 11.35 -22.26 -23.49
CA ASP A 75 11.93 -21.50 -24.60
C ASP A 75 13.41 -21.88 -24.77
N GLY A 76 14.04 -21.44 -25.84
CA GLY A 76 15.40 -21.82 -26.22
C GLY A 76 16.28 -20.67 -26.63
N ALA A 77 17.59 -20.87 -26.51
CA ALA A 77 18.60 -19.98 -27.07
C ALA A 77 19.78 -20.77 -27.61
N GLU A 78 20.36 -20.28 -28.70
CA GLU A 78 21.66 -20.76 -29.19
C GLU A 78 22.79 -20.36 -28.23
N CYS A 79 23.89 -21.10 -28.29
CA CYS A 79 25.11 -20.73 -27.58
C CYS A 79 25.67 -19.41 -28.12
N THR A 80 26.21 -18.58 -27.21
CA THR A 80 26.84 -17.30 -27.55
C THR A 80 28.26 -17.49 -28.06
N ASP A 81 28.78 -16.53 -28.83
CA ASP A 81 30.17 -16.58 -29.30
C ASP A 81 31.19 -16.35 -28.16
N ILE A 82 30.74 -15.79 -27.01
CA ILE A 82 31.53 -15.56 -25.80
C ILE A 82 30.88 -16.36 -24.66
N GLU A 83 31.66 -17.22 -23.98
CA GLU A 83 31.18 -18.18 -22.97
C GLU A 83 29.96 -19.01 -23.44
N PRO A 84 30.11 -19.87 -24.47
CA PRO A 84 29.00 -20.48 -25.19
C PRO A 84 27.95 -21.17 -24.32
N LEU A 85 28.40 -22.02 -23.39
CA LEU A 85 27.54 -22.77 -22.47
C LEU A 85 26.75 -21.84 -21.54
N LYS A 86 27.44 -20.90 -20.87
CA LYS A 86 26.81 -19.98 -19.91
C LYS A 86 25.81 -19.06 -20.59
N GLY A 87 26.15 -18.55 -21.77
CA GLY A 87 25.28 -17.69 -22.55
C GLY A 87 24.03 -18.42 -23.06
N GLY A 88 24.18 -19.65 -23.57
CA GLY A 88 23.04 -20.46 -24.02
C GLY A 88 22.05 -20.79 -22.90
N ILE A 89 22.56 -21.26 -21.75
CA ILE A 89 21.74 -21.54 -20.56
C ILE A 89 21.07 -20.26 -20.04
N SER A 90 21.83 -19.16 -19.93
CA SER A 90 21.29 -17.91 -19.37
C SER A 90 20.22 -17.30 -20.26
N ASN A 91 20.47 -17.25 -21.58
CA ASN A 91 19.54 -16.68 -22.53
C ASN A 91 18.27 -17.52 -22.67
N SER A 92 18.37 -18.86 -22.65
CA SER A 92 17.20 -19.74 -22.70
C SER A 92 16.30 -19.56 -21.48
N MET A 93 16.87 -19.45 -20.28
CA MET A 93 16.10 -19.13 -19.06
C MET A 93 15.41 -17.76 -19.15
N LYS A 94 16.13 -16.71 -19.58
CA LYS A 94 15.54 -15.37 -19.74
C LYS A 94 14.35 -15.39 -20.68
N ARG A 95 14.44 -16.12 -21.78
CA ARG A 95 13.36 -16.25 -22.76
C ARG A 95 12.18 -17.06 -22.22
N ALA A 96 12.44 -18.17 -21.52
CA ALA A 96 11.40 -18.95 -20.86
C ALA A 96 10.62 -18.11 -19.83
N ALA A 97 11.33 -17.26 -19.08
CA ALA A 97 10.72 -16.36 -18.08
C ALA A 97 9.75 -15.32 -18.71
N VAL A 98 9.95 -14.94 -19.97
CA VAL A 98 9.03 -14.03 -20.69
C VAL A 98 7.63 -14.64 -20.81
N GLN A 99 7.52 -15.96 -20.94
CA GLN A 99 6.23 -16.66 -20.99
C GLN A 99 5.46 -16.58 -19.67
N LEU A 100 6.18 -16.45 -18.55
CA LEU A 100 5.62 -16.17 -17.21
C LEU A 100 5.36 -14.67 -16.98
N GLY A 101 5.65 -13.81 -17.96
CA GLY A 101 5.45 -12.35 -17.89
C GLY A 101 6.65 -11.59 -17.34
N ILE A 102 7.70 -12.28 -16.90
CA ILE A 102 8.89 -11.66 -16.31
C ILE A 102 9.71 -10.98 -17.41
N GLY A 103 9.88 -9.66 -17.31
CA GLY A 103 10.64 -8.87 -18.29
C GLY A 103 9.94 -8.65 -19.62
N ARG A 104 8.67 -9.06 -19.78
CA ARG A 104 7.92 -8.93 -21.05
C ARG A 104 7.80 -7.47 -21.51
N TYR A 105 7.58 -6.55 -20.57
CA TYR A 105 7.48 -5.11 -20.83
C TYR A 105 8.77 -4.50 -21.42
N LEU A 106 9.93 -5.17 -21.27
CA LEU A 106 11.17 -4.69 -21.87
C LEU A 106 11.16 -4.75 -23.40
N TYR A 107 10.27 -5.56 -23.99
CA TYR A 107 10.10 -5.64 -25.45
C TYR A 107 9.29 -4.47 -26.02
N ASP A 108 8.51 -3.79 -25.18
CA ASP A 108 7.72 -2.61 -25.56
C ASP A 108 8.53 -1.30 -25.43
N LEU A 109 9.78 -1.40 -24.99
CA LEU A 109 10.65 -0.25 -24.82
C LEU A 109 11.23 0.23 -26.17
N PRO A 110 11.38 1.55 -26.35
CA PRO A 110 12.01 2.10 -27.54
C PRO A 110 13.52 1.81 -27.55
N GLU A 111 14.16 2.15 -28.68
CA GLU A 111 15.62 2.18 -28.79
C GLU A 111 16.21 3.29 -27.89
N PHE A 112 17.26 2.96 -27.13
CA PHE A 112 17.96 3.94 -26.28
C PHE A 112 19.36 4.21 -26.76
N TRP A 113 19.59 5.48 -27.10
CA TRP A 113 20.93 6.00 -27.32
C TRP A 113 21.53 6.42 -25.99
N ALA A 114 22.79 6.03 -25.75
CA ALA A 114 23.52 6.51 -24.59
C ALA A 114 23.54 8.05 -24.58
N PRO A 115 23.13 8.71 -23.49
CA PRO A 115 23.10 10.18 -23.42
C PRO A 115 24.47 10.82 -23.70
N LYS A 116 25.54 10.10 -23.35
CA LYS A 116 26.93 10.44 -23.65
C LYS A 116 27.70 9.19 -24.02
N ALA A 117 28.56 9.31 -25.02
CA ALA A 117 29.54 8.29 -25.38
C ALA A 117 30.83 8.95 -25.91
N GLU A 118 31.98 8.41 -25.53
CA GLU A 118 33.29 8.91 -25.97
C GLU A 118 34.33 7.80 -26.09
N VAL A 119 35.29 8.00 -26.99
CA VAL A 119 36.42 7.06 -27.15
C VAL A 119 37.36 7.22 -25.97
N CYS A 120 37.75 6.11 -25.35
CA CYS A 120 38.67 6.09 -24.21
C CYS A 120 39.80 5.08 -24.43
N GLN A 121 40.89 5.19 -23.64
CA GLN A 121 42.04 4.27 -23.75
C GLN A 121 41.95 3.08 -22.78
N GLY A 122 41.14 3.17 -21.72
CA GLY A 122 41.07 2.17 -20.65
C GLY A 122 39.66 1.61 -20.43
N ARG A 123 39.57 0.60 -19.55
CA ARG A 123 38.30 0.02 -19.09
C ARG A 123 37.62 0.81 -17.97
N ASN A 124 38.35 1.72 -17.33
CA ASN A 124 37.83 2.60 -16.29
C ASN A 124 37.57 3.99 -16.87
N HIS A 125 36.37 4.51 -16.67
CA HIS A 125 35.95 5.80 -17.20
C HIS A 125 34.84 6.42 -16.33
N PRO A 126 34.80 7.76 -16.13
CA PRO A 126 33.75 8.42 -15.34
C PRO A 126 32.31 8.16 -15.80
N LEU A 127 32.11 7.77 -17.06
CA LEU A 127 30.78 7.40 -17.59
C LEU A 127 30.28 6.02 -17.09
N GLY A 128 31.12 5.26 -16.39
CA GLY A 128 30.73 4.01 -15.71
C GLY A 128 30.79 2.76 -16.57
N ASN A 129 30.38 2.82 -17.85
CA ASN A 129 30.43 1.66 -18.75
C ASN A 129 31.47 1.82 -19.84
N VAL A 130 32.19 0.75 -20.17
CA VAL A 130 33.13 0.71 -21.31
C VAL A 130 32.97 -0.58 -22.11
N LEU A 131 32.75 -0.43 -23.42
CA LEU A 131 32.74 -1.53 -24.38
C LEU A 131 33.93 -1.44 -25.33
N THR A 132 34.40 -2.58 -25.83
CA THR A 132 35.40 -2.63 -26.90
C THR A 132 34.71 -2.88 -28.23
N ASN A 133 34.76 -1.92 -29.15
CA ASN A 133 34.27 -2.11 -30.51
C ASN A 133 35.35 -2.82 -31.33
N LYS A 134 35.20 -4.13 -31.50
CA LYS A 134 36.19 -4.97 -32.21
C LYS A 134 36.41 -4.57 -33.67
N LYS A 135 35.39 -4.01 -34.34
CA LYS A 135 35.50 -3.57 -35.75
C LYS A 135 36.38 -2.33 -35.87
N LEU A 136 36.34 -1.44 -34.88
CA LEU A 136 37.11 -0.19 -34.86
C LEU A 136 38.43 -0.29 -34.09
N GLY A 137 38.62 -1.35 -33.29
CA GLY A 137 39.77 -1.48 -32.39
C GLY A 137 39.79 -0.42 -31.27
N LYS A 138 38.65 0.21 -30.96
CA LYS A 138 38.52 1.31 -30.00
C LYS A 138 37.69 0.90 -28.79
N ASN A 139 38.04 1.41 -27.61
CA ASN A 139 37.16 1.37 -26.44
C ASN A 139 36.25 2.61 -26.45
N ILE A 140 34.98 2.39 -26.16
CA ILE A 140 33.97 3.44 -26.09
C ILE A 140 33.36 3.41 -24.69
N ALA A 141 33.55 4.49 -23.94
CA ALA A 141 32.86 4.74 -22.69
C ALA A 141 31.47 5.32 -22.98
N TRP A 142 30.47 4.93 -22.19
CA TRP A 142 29.10 5.39 -22.41
C TRP A 142 28.28 5.46 -21.12
N GLN A 143 27.39 6.43 -21.07
CA GLN A 143 26.48 6.64 -19.95
C GLN A 143 25.23 5.77 -20.11
N THR A 144 24.82 5.13 -19.02
CA THR A 144 23.57 4.36 -18.96
C THR A 144 22.36 5.26 -19.25
N PRO A 145 21.47 4.90 -20.20
CA PRO A 145 20.21 5.62 -20.43
C PRO A 145 19.25 5.50 -19.25
N GLU A 146 18.29 6.44 -19.17
CA GLU A 146 17.20 6.40 -18.21
C GLU A 146 16.02 5.59 -18.77
N LEU A 147 15.42 4.76 -17.92
CA LEU A 147 14.18 4.06 -18.27
C LEU A 147 13.00 5.03 -18.23
N PRO A 148 12.02 4.91 -19.15
CA PRO A 148 10.81 5.71 -19.08
C PRO A 148 10.01 5.35 -17.82
N ASN A 149 9.31 6.34 -17.25
CA ASN A 149 8.58 6.19 -15.99
C ASN A 149 7.62 4.99 -15.96
N TRP A 150 6.97 4.68 -17.08
CA TRP A 150 6.04 3.55 -17.18
C TRP A 150 6.71 2.17 -17.00
N ALA A 151 8.02 2.07 -17.25
CA ALA A 151 8.81 0.83 -17.18
C ALA A 151 9.59 0.68 -15.86
N LEU A 152 9.52 1.69 -14.98
CA LEU A 152 10.03 1.57 -13.62
C LEU A 152 9.05 0.73 -12.79
N PRO A 153 9.55 -0.03 -11.78
CA PRO A 153 8.66 -0.70 -10.83
C PRO A 153 7.71 0.32 -10.24
N LYS A 154 6.39 0.11 -10.37
CA LYS A 154 5.41 0.89 -9.62
C LYS A 154 5.68 0.60 -8.15
N ALA A 155 5.93 1.64 -7.38
CA ALA A 155 6.13 1.47 -5.95
C ALA A 155 4.85 0.90 -5.33
N ASP A 156 4.99 -0.04 -4.42
CA ASP A 156 3.87 -0.69 -3.75
C ASP A 156 3.13 0.33 -2.87
N ALA A 157 1.88 0.61 -3.22
CA ALA A 157 1.03 1.56 -2.53
C ALA A 157 0.25 0.91 -1.37
N THR A 158 0.16 -0.43 -1.34
CA THR A 158 -0.68 -1.17 -0.39
C THR A 158 -0.43 -0.78 1.07
N PRO A 159 0.82 -0.58 1.55
CA PRO A 159 1.03 -0.16 2.95
C PRO A 159 0.39 1.18 3.29
N TYR A 160 0.28 2.10 2.32
CA TYR A 160 -0.34 3.41 2.51
C TYR A 160 -1.86 3.33 2.45
N GLU A 161 -2.39 2.50 1.54
CA GLU A 161 -3.83 2.21 1.46
C GLU A 161 -4.33 1.59 2.77
N ASP A 162 -3.64 0.56 3.25
CA ASP A 162 -3.96 -0.12 4.50
C ASP A 162 -3.89 0.83 5.71
N ALA A 163 -2.89 1.70 5.76
CA ALA A 163 -2.76 2.68 6.83
C ALA A 163 -3.93 3.68 6.84
N ILE A 164 -4.42 4.10 5.67
CA ILE A 164 -5.59 4.98 5.55
C ILE A 164 -6.85 4.24 6.01
N ILE A 165 -7.09 3.04 5.49
CA ILE A 165 -8.29 2.22 5.80
C ILE A 165 -8.37 1.92 7.30
N ASN A 166 -7.24 1.64 7.95
CA ASN A 166 -7.19 1.24 9.35
C ASN A 166 -7.05 2.40 10.34
N ALA A 167 -7.08 3.66 9.89
CA ALA A 167 -7.00 4.81 10.78
C ALA A 167 -8.19 4.83 11.77
N THR A 168 -7.91 4.98 13.06
CA THR A 168 -8.92 4.90 14.14
C THR A 168 -9.59 6.23 14.45
N ASP A 169 -8.89 7.33 14.23
CA ASP A 169 -9.35 8.67 14.56
C ASP A 169 -8.89 9.69 13.50
N ALA A 170 -9.45 10.90 13.59
CA ALA A 170 -9.17 11.96 12.62
C ALA A 170 -7.72 12.45 12.63
N ALA A 171 -7.01 12.36 13.76
CA ALA A 171 -5.61 12.77 13.84
C ALA A 171 -4.69 11.72 13.18
N GLY A 172 -4.94 10.44 13.45
CA GLY A 172 -4.30 9.32 12.80
C GLY A 172 -4.52 9.35 11.28
N LEU A 173 -5.77 9.55 10.84
CA LEU A 173 -6.12 9.64 9.42
C LEU A 173 -5.37 10.77 8.70
N ARG A 174 -5.27 11.95 9.32
CA ARG A 174 -4.50 13.08 8.74
C ARG A 174 -3.03 12.75 8.57
N ARG A 175 -2.41 12.09 9.57
CA ARG A 175 -0.99 11.70 9.52
C ARG A 175 -0.72 10.73 8.39
N VAL A 176 -1.45 9.61 8.34
CA VAL A 176 -1.24 8.56 7.32
C VAL A 176 -1.55 9.07 5.91
N TYR A 177 -2.57 9.93 5.76
CA TYR A 177 -2.88 10.56 4.48
C TYR A 177 -1.76 11.51 4.00
N SER A 178 -1.12 12.24 4.91
CA SER A 178 0.04 13.07 4.56
C SER A 178 1.23 12.25 4.07
N GLU A 179 1.43 11.05 4.63
CA GLU A 179 2.50 10.15 4.19
C GLU A 179 2.18 9.55 2.82
N ALA A 180 0.94 9.11 2.61
CA ALA A 180 0.46 8.57 1.33
C ALA A 180 0.53 9.59 0.18
N THR A 181 0.12 10.84 0.43
CA THR A 181 0.20 11.91 -0.58
C THR A 181 1.63 12.27 -0.94
N ARG A 182 2.54 12.27 0.04
CA ARG A 182 3.99 12.43 -0.22
C ARG A 182 4.52 11.30 -1.10
N PHE A 183 4.12 10.06 -0.83
CA PHE A 183 4.49 8.91 -1.65
C PHE A 183 4.00 9.04 -3.10
N ALA A 184 2.72 9.37 -3.31
CA ALA A 184 2.19 9.58 -4.66
C ALA A 184 2.92 10.72 -5.40
N ALA A 185 3.28 11.80 -4.70
CA ALA A 185 4.02 12.92 -5.27
C ALA A 185 5.44 12.53 -5.70
N ILE A 186 6.17 11.75 -4.88
CA ILE A 186 7.50 11.24 -5.22
C ILE A 186 7.45 10.37 -6.48
N ASN A 187 6.41 9.55 -6.61
CA ASN A 187 6.21 8.66 -7.76
C ASN A 187 5.56 9.35 -8.98
N GLN A 188 5.21 10.64 -8.88
CA GLN A 188 4.51 11.41 -9.91
C GLN A 188 3.20 10.74 -10.38
N ASP A 189 2.56 9.94 -9.51
CA ASP A 189 1.35 9.19 -9.84
C ASP A 189 0.10 9.96 -9.42
N LYS A 190 -0.43 10.76 -10.35
CA LYS A 190 -1.63 11.56 -10.12
C LYS A 190 -2.86 10.68 -9.86
N LYS A 191 -2.94 9.52 -10.51
CA LYS A 191 -4.09 8.62 -10.35
C LYS A 191 -4.10 8.05 -8.93
N LEU A 192 -2.94 7.61 -8.45
CA LEU A 192 -2.78 7.12 -7.09
C LEU A 192 -3.10 8.20 -6.04
N HIS A 193 -2.71 9.44 -6.30
CA HIS A 193 -3.07 10.56 -5.42
C HIS A 193 -4.60 10.73 -5.30
N ASP A 194 -5.32 10.63 -6.42
CA ASP A 194 -6.79 10.71 -6.43
C ASP A 194 -7.43 9.50 -5.74
N GLU A 195 -6.86 8.31 -5.88
CA GLU A 195 -7.27 7.08 -5.18
C GLU A 195 -7.13 7.24 -3.65
N PHE A 196 -5.98 7.72 -3.15
CA PHE A 196 -5.77 8.00 -1.72
C PHE A 196 -6.76 9.03 -1.17
N LYS A 197 -7.09 10.05 -1.96
CA LYS A 197 -8.08 11.05 -1.56
C LYS A 197 -9.47 10.42 -1.40
N GLY A 198 -9.86 9.52 -2.31
CA GLY A 198 -11.11 8.77 -2.20
C GLY A 198 -11.18 7.94 -0.92
N LEU A 199 -10.14 7.16 -0.64
CA LEU A 199 -10.03 6.35 0.58
C LEU A 199 -10.11 7.21 1.85
N MET A 200 -9.40 8.34 1.87
CA MET A 200 -9.41 9.26 3.01
C MET A 200 -10.81 9.83 3.28
N LEU A 201 -11.53 10.26 2.22
CA LEU A 201 -12.88 10.79 2.36
C LEU A 201 -13.86 9.74 2.90
N GLN A 202 -13.79 8.51 2.38
CA GLN A 202 -14.60 7.41 2.87
C GLN A 202 -14.31 7.14 4.35
N ARG A 203 -13.04 7.00 4.72
CA ARG A 203 -12.66 6.69 6.10
C ARG A 203 -13.02 7.81 7.07
N ALA A 204 -12.90 9.07 6.66
CA ALA A 204 -13.28 10.21 7.47
C ALA A 204 -14.78 10.18 7.83
N GLU A 205 -15.63 9.80 6.89
CA GLU A 205 -17.07 9.66 7.13
C GLU A 205 -17.37 8.48 8.05
N GLU A 206 -16.71 7.33 7.87
CA GLU A 206 -16.85 6.17 8.77
C GLU A 206 -16.47 6.51 10.22
N ILE A 207 -15.33 7.19 10.44
CA ILE A 207 -14.89 7.62 11.78
C ILE A 207 -15.92 8.56 12.40
N LYS A 208 -16.46 9.50 11.61
CA LYS A 208 -17.47 10.45 12.08
C LYS A 208 -18.77 9.75 12.46
N GLN A 209 -19.24 8.80 11.66
CA GLN A 209 -20.45 8.02 11.93
C GLN A 209 -20.28 7.14 13.18
N ALA A 210 -19.14 6.48 13.34
CA ALA A 210 -18.83 5.69 14.53
C ALA A 210 -18.82 6.55 15.80
N ALA A 211 -18.24 7.75 15.73
CA ALA A 211 -18.26 8.71 16.84
C ALA A 211 -19.69 9.17 17.17
N ALA A 212 -20.49 9.52 16.15
CA ALA A 212 -21.88 9.93 16.34
C ALA A 212 -22.75 8.82 16.95
N GLN A 213 -22.61 7.59 16.47
CA GLN A 213 -23.30 6.42 16.99
C GLN A 213 -22.94 6.16 18.45
N THR A 214 -21.65 6.27 18.81
CA THR A 214 -21.20 6.11 20.21
C THR A 214 -21.87 7.14 21.12
N VAL A 215 -21.93 8.41 20.69
CA VAL A 215 -22.60 9.48 21.46
C VAL A 215 -24.10 9.23 21.59
N GLU A 216 -24.75 8.75 20.53
CA GLU A 216 -26.17 8.40 20.55
C GLU A 216 -26.46 7.23 21.50
N GLU A 217 -25.66 6.16 21.44
CA GLU A 217 -25.78 5.00 22.33
C GLU A 217 -25.60 5.38 23.80
N ASP A 218 -24.58 6.18 24.13
CA ASP A 218 -24.33 6.63 25.49
C ASP A 218 -25.43 7.59 25.99
N THR A 219 -25.93 8.46 25.11
CA THR A 219 -27.08 9.33 25.40
C THR A 219 -28.34 8.50 25.71
N ASN A 220 -28.60 7.45 24.93
CA ASN A 220 -29.75 6.57 25.12
C ASN A 220 -29.65 5.76 26.41
N LYS A 221 -28.46 5.25 26.76
CA LYS A 221 -28.21 4.58 28.04
C LYS A 221 -28.46 5.54 29.21
N ALA A 222 -27.95 6.76 29.16
CA ALA A 222 -28.13 7.76 30.21
C ALA A 222 -29.60 8.17 30.38
N LYS A 223 -30.35 8.36 29.28
CA LYS A 223 -31.80 8.61 29.31
C LYS A 223 -32.58 7.45 29.91
N ALA A 224 -32.30 6.21 29.49
CA ALA A 224 -32.99 5.02 30.00
C ALA A 224 -32.75 4.85 31.52
N TRP A 225 -31.52 5.09 31.98
CA TRP A 225 -31.21 5.11 33.41
C TRP A 225 -31.98 6.21 34.15
N ALA A 226 -31.99 7.45 33.65
CA ALA A 226 -32.68 8.57 34.28
C ALA A 226 -34.19 8.34 34.41
N ASN A 227 -34.82 7.80 33.36
CA ASN A 227 -36.26 7.45 33.37
C ASN A 227 -36.58 6.44 34.48
N LYS A 228 -35.72 5.42 34.67
CA LYS A 228 -35.89 4.42 35.73
C LYS A 228 -35.82 5.05 37.12
N GLN A 229 -34.88 5.97 37.35
CA GLN A 229 -34.75 6.66 38.65
C GLN A 229 -35.90 7.64 38.91
N ALA A 230 -36.32 8.39 37.90
CA ALA A 230 -37.44 9.32 37.98
C ALA A 230 -38.75 8.65 38.39
N GLY A 231 -39.00 7.42 37.93
CA GLY A 231 -40.19 6.64 38.31
C GLY A 231 -40.28 6.35 39.81
N ALA A 232 -39.14 6.22 40.49
CA ALA A 232 -39.07 5.90 41.91
C ALA A 232 -39.47 7.08 42.82
N TYR A 233 -39.44 8.33 42.33
CA TYR A 233 -39.77 9.51 43.16
C TYR A 233 -41.20 9.50 43.69
N SER A 234 -42.14 8.91 42.94
CA SER A 234 -43.55 8.81 43.34
C SER A 234 -43.79 7.91 44.56
N LEU A 235 -42.82 7.06 44.92
CA LEU A 235 -42.90 6.12 46.04
C LEU A 235 -42.32 6.68 47.35
N ILE A 236 -41.62 7.81 47.28
CA ILE A 236 -40.93 8.39 48.43
C ILE A 236 -41.93 9.23 49.25
N PRO A 237 -42.07 9.00 50.56
CA PRO A 237 -43.17 9.56 51.35
C PRO A 237 -42.96 11.00 51.84
N ASN A 238 -41.78 11.59 51.66
CA ASN A 238 -41.48 12.95 52.14
C ASN A 238 -40.63 13.75 51.16
N GLU A 239 -40.86 15.07 51.12
CA GLU A 239 -40.19 16.00 50.20
C GLU A 239 -38.67 16.04 50.37
N ALA A 240 -38.18 16.07 51.61
CA ALA A 240 -36.75 16.13 51.89
C ALA A 240 -35.99 14.94 51.31
N SER A 241 -36.57 13.74 51.39
CA SER A 241 -36.01 12.51 50.84
C SER A 241 -36.07 12.48 49.31
N ILE A 242 -37.11 13.07 48.69
CA ILE A 242 -37.17 13.24 47.23
C ILE A 242 -36.05 14.14 46.74
N ARG A 243 -35.85 15.29 47.40
CA ARG A 243 -34.76 16.23 47.06
C ARG A 243 -33.39 15.60 47.25
N GLN A 244 -33.20 14.81 48.32
CA GLN A 244 -31.97 14.08 48.58
C GLN A 244 -31.71 13.00 47.51
N ALA A 245 -32.73 12.22 47.13
CA ALA A 245 -32.63 11.21 46.08
C ALA A 245 -32.28 11.85 44.73
N ASN A 246 -32.93 12.97 44.37
CA ASN A 246 -32.63 13.67 43.13
C ASN A 246 -31.20 14.22 43.11
N LYS A 247 -30.71 14.76 44.22
CA LYS A 247 -29.30 15.17 44.33
C LYS A 247 -28.35 14.00 44.09
N ALA A 248 -28.59 12.85 44.72
CA ALA A 248 -27.78 11.65 44.52
C ALA A 248 -27.82 11.15 43.06
N HIS A 249 -28.97 11.22 42.39
CA HIS A 249 -29.09 10.88 40.98
C HIS A 249 -28.38 11.87 40.06
N LEU A 250 -28.40 13.18 40.35
CA LEU A 250 -27.63 14.16 39.58
C LEU A 250 -26.12 13.93 39.70
N ASP A 251 -25.63 13.55 40.88
CA ASP A 251 -24.22 13.21 41.08
C ASP A 251 -23.87 11.90 40.36
N ALA A 252 -24.74 10.88 40.42
CA ALA A 252 -24.55 9.63 39.67
C ALA A 252 -24.58 9.83 38.14
N LEU A 253 -25.42 10.74 37.64
CA LEU A 253 -25.46 11.12 36.23
C LEU A 253 -24.14 11.76 35.78
N ARG A 254 -23.55 12.65 36.61
CA ARG A 254 -22.25 13.25 36.31
C ARG A 254 -21.16 12.20 36.19
N THR A 255 -21.11 11.24 37.13
CA THR A 255 -20.15 10.13 37.07
C THR A 255 -20.40 9.23 35.86
N MET A 256 -21.66 8.94 35.51
CA MET A 256 -22.00 8.13 34.35
C MET A 256 -21.61 8.80 33.02
N CYS A 257 -21.73 10.12 32.94
CA CYS A 257 -21.38 10.89 31.75
C CYS A 257 -19.92 11.33 31.72
N GLU A 258 -19.12 11.01 32.74
CA GLU A 258 -17.72 11.40 32.82
C GLU A 258 -16.91 10.80 31.65
N GLY A 259 -16.18 11.64 30.92
CA GLY A 259 -15.43 11.22 29.73
C GLY A 259 -16.28 10.94 28.47
N THR A 260 -17.60 11.16 28.52
CA THR A 260 -18.49 11.06 27.36
C THR A 260 -18.85 12.43 26.79
N TYR A 261 -19.36 12.47 25.55
CA TYR A 261 -19.89 13.69 24.92
C TYR A 261 -21.41 13.87 25.15
N VAL A 262 -22.00 13.18 26.13
CA VAL A 262 -23.43 13.24 26.41
C VAL A 262 -23.80 14.62 27.00
N ASN A 263 -24.84 15.26 26.45
CA ASN A 263 -25.38 16.49 27.03
C ASN A 263 -26.17 16.19 28.32
N GLN A 264 -25.47 16.28 29.46
CA GLN A 264 -26.01 16.05 30.79
C GLN A 264 -27.10 17.05 31.22
N GLU A 265 -27.11 18.28 30.69
CA GLU A 265 -28.09 19.31 31.11
C GLU A 265 -29.52 18.91 30.73
N VAL A 266 -29.69 18.31 29.55
CA VAL A 266 -31.00 17.84 29.07
C VAL A 266 -31.54 16.74 29.99
N ILE A 267 -30.67 15.81 30.40
CA ILE A 267 -31.04 14.67 31.25
C ILE A 267 -31.27 15.13 32.70
N ALA A 268 -30.45 16.05 33.21
CA ALA A 268 -30.62 16.66 34.53
C ALA A 268 -31.95 17.45 34.62
N THR A 269 -32.31 18.19 33.57
CA THR A 269 -33.59 18.90 33.48
C THR A 269 -34.77 17.94 33.56
N HIS A 270 -34.67 16.77 32.92
CA HIS A 270 -35.68 15.73 33.01
C HIS A 270 -35.85 15.19 34.45
N LEU A 271 -34.75 14.86 35.13
CA LEU A 271 -34.78 14.42 36.53
C LEU A 271 -35.41 15.49 37.46
N ASN A 272 -35.01 16.74 37.32
CA ASN A 272 -35.54 17.85 38.11
C ASN A 272 -37.04 18.06 37.88
N LYS A 273 -37.51 17.92 36.65
CA LYS A 273 -38.95 18.01 36.32
C LYS A 273 -39.75 16.91 37.03
N HIS A 274 -39.29 15.66 36.98
CA HIS A 274 -39.98 14.55 37.65
C HIS A 274 -39.93 14.66 39.17
N MET A 275 -38.82 15.16 39.73
CA MET A 275 -38.72 15.48 41.15
C MET A 275 -39.81 16.49 41.56
N GLN A 276 -39.94 17.60 40.80
CA GLN A 276 -40.94 18.62 41.10
C GLN A 276 -42.37 18.07 41.01
N GLN A 277 -42.68 17.27 39.98
CA GLN A 277 -43.98 16.61 39.85
C GLN A 277 -44.32 15.69 41.03
N ALA A 278 -43.34 14.97 41.57
CA ALA A 278 -43.53 14.10 42.73
C ALA A 278 -43.78 14.92 44.02
N ILE A 279 -43.09 16.05 44.18
CA ILE A 279 -43.29 16.98 45.31
C ILE A 279 -44.70 17.59 45.24
N ASP A 280 -45.11 18.08 44.06
CA ASP A 280 -46.44 18.67 43.86
C ASP A 280 -47.57 17.66 44.15
N ALA A 281 -47.38 16.40 43.73
CA ALA A 281 -48.34 15.32 43.99
C ALA A 281 -48.44 14.94 45.48
N LEU A 282 -47.34 15.00 46.23
CA LEU A 282 -47.36 14.82 47.69
C LEU A 282 -48.09 15.96 48.40
N ALA A 283 -47.82 17.21 48.00
CA ALA A 283 -48.49 18.38 48.56
C ALA A 283 -50.02 18.30 48.37
N ALA A 284 -50.47 17.90 47.18
CA ALA A 284 -51.89 17.71 46.89
C ALA A 284 -52.54 16.59 47.72
N LYS A 285 -51.82 15.48 47.98
CA LYS A 285 -52.31 14.38 48.83
C LYS A 285 -52.47 14.81 50.30
N ASN A 286 -51.50 15.56 50.83
CA ASN A 286 -51.54 16.03 52.21
C ASN A 286 -52.68 17.03 52.43
N GLN A 287 -52.94 17.93 51.47
CA GLN A 287 -54.08 18.87 51.51
C GLN A 287 -55.45 18.17 51.49
N HIS A 288 -55.56 17.01 50.83
CA HIS A 288 -56.79 16.20 50.85
C HIS A 288 -56.98 15.35 52.11
N GLN A 289 -55.95 15.16 52.95
CA GLN A 289 -56.06 14.45 54.23
C GLN A 289 -56.36 15.38 55.41
N GLU A 290 -56.12 16.68 55.26
CA GLU A 290 -56.39 17.72 56.28
C GLU A 290 -57.74 18.45 56.10
N ALA A 291 -58.47 18.17 55.01
CA ALA A 291 -59.80 18.69 54.70
C ALA A 291 -60.90 17.64 54.93
#